data_AF-A0A7C9AUC4-F1
#
_entry.id   AF-A0A7C9AUC4-F1
#
_cell.length_a   1.000
_cell.length_b   1.000
_cell.length_c   1.000
_cell.angle_alpha   90.00
_cell.angle_beta   90.00
_cell.angle_gamma   90.00
#
_symmetry.space_group_name_H-M   'P 1'
#
loop_
_entity.id
_entity.type
_entity.pdbx_description
1 polymer ?
#
loop_
_entity_poly.entity_id
_entity_poly.type
_entity_poly.pdbx_seq_one_letter_code
_entity_poly.pdbx_strand_id
1 'polypeptide(L)'
;SVAASSMVGYIVGLGDRHSMNILIDQATAEVVHIDLGVAFEQGLMLKTPERVPFRLTRDVIDGMGVTGVEGVFRKCCEETLSVMRTNKEALLTIIEVFIHDPLYKWALSPLKALQRQKETEDDMETSWEDSQDEYEGNKDAARALMRVKQKLDGYEDGEMRSVHGQVQQLIQDAIDPERLCHMFPGWGAW
;
A
#
# COMPACT_ATOMS: atom_id res chain seq x y z
N SER A 1 -11.19 -12.09 3.54
CA SER A 1 -11.00 -10.63 3.73
C SER A 1 -9.52 -10.22 3.61
N VAL A 2 -8.63 -10.57 4.55
CA VAL A 2 -7.22 -10.09 4.58
C VAL A 2 -6.48 -10.28 3.25
N ALA A 3 -6.44 -11.50 2.70
CA ALA A 3 -5.76 -11.80 1.44
C ALA A 3 -6.21 -10.90 0.27
N ALA A 4 -7.52 -10.67 0.16
CA ALA A 4 -8.08 -9.82 -0.88
C ALA A 4 -7.69 -8.35 -0.68
N SER A 5 -7.83 -7.83 0.55
CA SER A 5 -7.43 -6.47 0.90
C SER A 5 -5.93 -6.23 0.72
N SER A 6 -5.08 -7.21 1.01
CA SER A 6 -3.63 -7.14 0.79
C SER A 6 -3.28 -7.04 -0.69
N MET A 7 -3.89 -7.88 -1.54
CA MET A 7 -3.64 -7.83 -3.00
C MET A 7 -4.19 -6.55 -3.62
N VAL A 8 -5.39 -6.13 -3.24
CA VAL A 8 -5.98 -4.86 -3.72
C VAL A 8 -5.14 -3.67 -3.27
N GLY A 9 -4.75 -3.64 -1.99
CA GLY A 9 -3.89 -2.61 -1.43
C GLY A 9 -2.54 -2.53 -2.14
N TYR A 10 -1.92 -3.68 -2.42
CA TYR A 10 -0.69 -3.73 -3.21
C TYR A 10 -0.88 -3.15 -4.61
N ILE A 11 -1.89 -3.61 -5.37
CA ILE A 11 -2.11 -3.14 -6.75
C ILE A 11 -2.34 -1.63 -6.79
N VAL A 12 -3.17 -1.10 -5.88
CA VAL A 12 -3.47 0.34 -5.80
C VAL A 12 -2.29 1.14 -5.23
N GLY A 13 -1.40 0.51 -4.47
CA GLY A 13 -0.30 1.20 -3.80
C GLY A 13 -0.76 1.93 -2.54
N LEU A 14 -1.63 1.30 -1.76
CA LEU A 14 -2.17 1.84 -0.52
C LEU A 14 -1.11 1.83 0.58
N GLY A 15 -0.75 3.01 1.09
CA GLY A 15 0.20 3.21 2.19
C GLY A 15 -0.48 3.68 3.48
N ASP A 16 0.32 4.04 4.48
CA ASP A 16 -0.12 4.47 5.81
C ASP A 16 -0.97 3.41 6.52
N ARG A 17 -0.52 2.14 6.44
CA ARG A 17 -1.26 0.96 6.92
C ARG A 17 -0.85 0.56 8.34
N HIS A 18 -0.84 1.53 9.25
CA HIS A 18 -0.68 1.29 10.68
C HIS A 18 -1.95 0.63 11.29
N SER A 19 -1.84 0.10 12.51
CA SER A 19 -2.93 -0.64 13.18
C SER A 19 -4.24 0.15 13.28
N MET A 20 -4.18 1.46 13.52
CA MET A 20 -5.40 2.30 13.62
C MET A 20 -6.16 2.47 12.29
N ASN A 21 -5.56 2.14 11.14
CA ASN A 21 -6.20 2.22 9.82
C ASN A 21 -6.74 0.86 9.32
N ILE A 22 -6.69 -0.17 10.19
CA ILE A 22 -7.15 -1.52 9.88
C ILE A 22 -8.09 -1.95 11.01
N LEU A 23 -9.38 -1.94 10.72
CA LEU A 23 -10.42 -2.37 11.65
C LEU A 23 -10.78 -3.84 11.41
N ILE A 24 -11.27 -4.50 12.45
CA ILE A 24 -11.84 -5.85 12.39
C ILE A 24 -13.30 -5.75 12.81
N ASP A 25 -14.20 -6.19 11.95
CA ASP A 25 -15.61 -6.31 12.32
C ASP A 25 -15.81 -7.43 13.35
N GLN A 26 -16.48 -7.12 14.46
CA GLN A 26 -16.62 -8.07 15.57
C GLN A 26 -17.62 -9.19 15.28
N ALA A 27 -18.56 -9.00 14.35
CA ALA A 27 -19.56 -10.00 14.01
C ALA A 27 -19.05 -10.97 12.93
N THR A 28 -18.36 -10.47 11.90
CA THR A 28 -17.91 -11.25 10.75
C THR A 28 -16.42 -11.60 10.78
N ALA A 29 -15.63 -10.96 11.65
CA ALA A 29 -14.17 -11.02 11.66
C ALA A 29 -13.51 -10.55 10.36
N GLU A 30 -14.21 -9.76 9.55
CA GLU A 30 -13.65 -9.19 8.33
C GLU A 30 -12.76 -7.98 8.63
N VAL A 31 -11.65 -7.90 7.90
CA VAL A 31 -10.75 -6.75 7.94
C VAL A 31 -11.26 -5.66 7.01
N VAL A 32 -11.35 -4.44 7.54
CA VAL A 32 -11.79 -3.23 6.84
C VAL A 32 -10.68 -2.18 6.92
N HIS A 33 -10.20 -1.73 5.77
CA HIS A 33 -9.24 -0.63 5.70
C HIS A 33 -10.00 0.70 5.73
N ILE A 34 -9.53 1.64 6.55
CA ILE A 34 -10.05 3.02 6.62
C ILE A 34 -8.95 4.03 6.29
N ASP A 35 -9.32 5.31 6.13
CA ASP A 35 -8.45 6.41 5.70
C ASP A 35 -7.57 6.03 4.49
N LEU A 36 -8.15 6.01 3.29
CA LEU A 36 -7.43 5.66 2.06
C LEU A 36 -6.68 6.86 1.45
N GLY A 37 -6.33 7.86 2.26
CA GLY A 37 -5.76 9.12 1.82
C GLY A 37 -4.30 9.06 1.36
N VAL A 38 -3.62 7.91 1.49
CA VAL A 38 -2.27 7.64 1.01
C VAL A 38 -2.34 6.46 0.04
N ALA A 39 -2.43 6.73 -1.25
CA ALA A 39 -2.59 5.72 -2.31
C ALA A 39 -1.57 5.93 -3.43
N PHE A 40 -1.55 5.02 -4.41
CA PHE A 40 -0.69 5.16 -5.61
C PHE A 40 0.79 5.35 -5.29
N GLU A 41 1.32 4.54 -4.38
CA GLU A 41 2.71 4.56 -3.90
C GLU A 41 3.11 5.80 -3.08
N GLN A 42 2.17 6.66 -2.70
CA GLN A 42 2.46 7.83 -1.85
C GLN A 42 3.07 7.45 -0.49
N GLY A 43 2.89 6.21 -0.01
CA GLY A 43 3.55 5.70 1.19
C GLY A 43 5.08 5.69 1.10
N LEU A 44 5.64 5.63 -0.11
CA LEU A 44 7.09 5.75 -0.36
C LEU A 44 7.60 7.19 -0.22
N MET A 45 6.70 8.17 -0.25
CA MET A 45 7.01 9.61 -0.17
C MET A 45 6.83 10.18 1.24
N LEU A 46 6.50 9.34 2.22
CA LEU A 46 6.47 9.72 3.63
C LEU A 46 7.90 9.98 4.14
N LYS A 47 8.03 10.75 5.24
CA LYS A 47 9.34 11.05 5.86
C LYS A 47 10.12 9.77 6.18
N THR A 48 9.42 8.77 6.70
CA THR A 48 9.88 7.38 6.82
C THR A 48 9.09 6.54 5.82
N PRO A 49 9.67 6.18 4.66
CA PRO A 49 8.97 5.44 3.61
C PRO A 49 8.46 4.07 4.08
N GLU A 50 7.25 3.70 3.70
CA GLU A 50 6.73 2.34 3.91
C GLU A 50 7.30 1.37 2.86
N ARG A 51 8.18 0.45 3.28
CA ARG A 51 8.93 -0.44 2.36
C ARG A 51 8.30 -1.82 2.16
N VAL A 52 7.24 -2.13 2.89
CA VAL A 52 6.50 -3.39 2.75
C VAL A 52 5.28 -3.18 1.83
N PRO A 53 4.90 -4.18 1.01
CA PRO A 53 3.81 -4.04 0.04
C PRO A 53 2.41 -3.97 0.70
N PHE A 54 2.27 -4.52 1.89
CA PHE A 54 1.07 -4.45 2.73
C PHE A 54 1.42 -4.89 4.16
N ARG A 55 0.54 -4.57 5.12
CA ARG A 55 0.69 -5.03 6.50
C ARG A 55 0.47 -6.54 6.61
N LEU A 56 1.53 -7.29 6.93
CA LEU A 56 1.48 -8.72 7.25
C LEU A 56 2.40 -9.01 8.44
N THR A 57 2.11 -8.39 9.59
CA THR A 57 2.92 -8.56 10.81
C THR A 57 2.68 -9.93 11.45
N ARG A 58 3.51 -10.27 12.44
CA ARG A 58 3.38 -11.51 13.23
C ARG A 58 1.97 -11.72 13.78
N ASP A 59 1.31 -10.66 14.27
CA ASP A 59 -0.02 -10.75 14.89
C ASP A 59 -1.10 -11.08 13.84
N VAL A 60 -0.95 -10.55 12.62
CA VAL A 60 -1.85 -10.86 11.50
C VAL A 60 -1.65 -12.31 11.05
N ILE A 61 -0.39 -12.77 10.99
CA ILE A 61 -0.06 -14.15 10.62
C ILE A 61 -0.54 -15.15 11.68
N ASP A 62 -0.38 -14.83 12.96
CA ASP A 62 -0.84 -15.67 14.07
C ASP A 62 -2.36 -15.87 14.03
N GLY A 63 -3.11 -14.82 13.66
CA GLY A 63 -4.55 -14.90 13.40
C GLY A 63 -4.97 -15.85 12.27
N MET A 64 -4.04 -16.29 11.40
CA MET A 64 -4.28 -17.30 10.36
C MET A 64 -4.16 -18.74 10.87
N GLY A 65 -3.73 -18.93 12.13
CA GLY A 65 -3.55 -20.23 12.76
C GLY A 65 -2.29 -20.95 12.30
N VAL A 66 -2.25 -22.27 12.53
CA VAL A 66 -1.02 -23.08 12.44
C VAL A 66 -0.36 -23.10 11.06
N THR A 67 -1.13 -22.87 10.00
CA THR A 67 -0.61 -22.84 8.63
C THR A 67 0.03 -21.51 8.27
N GLY A 68 -0.21 -20.46 9.06
CA GLY A 68 0.22 -19.09 8.76
C GLY A 68 -0.17 -18.69 7.34
N VAL A 69 0.80 -18.10 6.62
CA VAL A 69 0.65 -17.61 5.25
C VAL A 69 0.51 -18.71 4.20
N GLU A 70 1.04 -19.91 4.46
CA GLU A 70 1.10 -21.03 3.49
C GLU A 70 -0.24 -21.74 3.29
N GLY A 71 -1.23 -21.45 4.14
CA GLY A 71 -2.55 -22.06 4.09
C GLY A 71 -3.51 -21.35 3.13
N VAL A 72 -4.67 -20.98 3.66
CA VAL A 72 -5.76 -20.33 2.90
C VAL A 72 -5.32 -18.95 2.38
N PHE A 73 -4.48 -18.24 3.14
CA PHE A 73 -4.06 -16.88 2.78
C PHE A 73 -3.37 -16.83 1.41
N ARG A 74 -2.28 -17.59 1.21
CA ARG A 74 -1.56 -17.65 -0.07
C ARG A 74 -2.47 -17.99 -1.25
N LYS A 75 -3.30 -19.04 -1.12
CA LYS A 75 -4.23 -19.45 -2.19
C LYS A 75 -5.21 -18.34 -2.52
N CYS A 76 -5.77 -17.67 -1.52
CA CYS A 76 -6.67 -16.55 -1.74
C CYS A 76 -5.96 -15.34 -2.37
N CYS A 77 -4.69 -15.08 -2.05
CA CYS A 77 -3.90 -14.05 -2.72
C CYS A 77 -3.69 -14.38 -4.21
N GLU A 78 -3.34 -15.63 -4.53
CA GLU A 78 -3.16 -16.09 -5.91
C GLU A 78 -4.44 -15.96 -6.73
N GLU A 79 -5.57 -16.42 -6.19
CA GLU A 79 -6.87 -16.31 -6.87
C GLU A 79 -7.29 -14.85 -7.03
N THR A 80 -7.16 -14.03 -5.98
CA THR A 80 -7.50 -12.60 -6.06
C THR A 80 -6.66 -11.90 -7.12
N LEU A 81 -5.34 -12.09 -7.08
CA LEU A 81 -4.43 -11.48 -8.03
C LEU A 81 -4.72 -11.97 -9.46
N SER A 82 -4.99 -13.26 -9.65
CA SER A 82 -5.38 -13.81 -10.95
C SER A 82 -6.61 -13.09 -11.51
N VAL A 83 -7.68 -12.96 -10.72
CA VAL A 83 -8.90 -12.23 -11.11
C VAL A 83 -8.60 -10.77 -11.43
N MET A 84 -7.77 -10.10 -10.63
CA MET A 84 -7.37 -8.71 -10.90
C MET A 84 -6.61 -8.57 -12.22
N ARG A 85 -5.66 -9.47 -12.50
CA ARG A 85 -4.90 -9.48 -13.77
C ARG A 85 -5.80 -9.75 -14.97
N THR A 86 -6.75 -10.68 -14.85
CA THR A 86 -7.73 -10.97 -15.90
C THR A 86 -8.62 -9.77 -16.21
N ASN A 87 -8.98 -9.00 -15.18
CA ASN A 87 -9.86 -7.83 -15.30
C ASN A 87 -9.09 -6.49 -15.32
N LYS A 88 -7.80 -6.51 -15.70
CA LYS A 88 -6.92 -5.34 -15.60
C LYS A 88 -7.44 -4.11 -16.34
N GLU A 89 -8.04 -4.29 -17.52
CA GLU A 89 -8.55 -3.16 -18.32
C GLU A 89 -9.66 -2.42 -17.57
N ALA A 90 -10.59 -3.14 -16.94
CA ALA A 90 -11.66 -2.52 -16.15
C ALA A 90 -11.10 -1.77 -14.92
N LEU A 91 -10.10 -2.34 -14.24
CA LEU A 91 -9.43 -1.69 -13.11
C LEU A 91 -8.69 -0.42 -13.55
N LEU A 92 -7.97 -0.47 -14.67
CA LEU A 92 -7.27 0.68 -15.23
C LEU A 92 -8.24 1.78 -15.63
N THR A 93 -9.36 1.45 -16.28
CA THR A 93 -10.41 2.42 -16.62
C THR A 93 -10.97 3.13 -15.38
N ILE A 94 -11.21 2.40 -14.28
CA ILE A 94 -11.67 3.02 -13.02
C ILE A 94 -10.61 4.00 -12.47
N ILE A 95 -9.33 3.65 -12.54
CA ILE A 95 -8.24 4.49 -12.04
C ILE A 95 -8.01 5.71 -12.93
N GLU A 96 -8.14 5.56 -14.25
CA GLU A 96 -8.04 6.65 -15.23
C GLU A 96 -9.05 7.78 -14.97
N VAL A 97 -10.23 7.46 -14.44
CA VAL A 97 -11.21 8.49 -14.05
C VAL A 97 -10.63 9.47 -13.03
N PHE A 98 -9.82 9.00 -12.07
CA PHE A 98 -9.18 9.88 -11.08
C PHE A 98 -8.12 10.79 -11.71
N ILE A 99 -7.52 10.41 -12.84
CA ILE A 99 -6.46 11.21 -13.50
C ILE A 99 -7.07 12.47 -14.11
N HIS A 100 -8.32 12.34 -14.55
CA HIS A 100 -9.10 13.43 -15.09
C HIS A 100 -9.80 14.27 -14.03
N ASP A 101 -9.73 13.90 -12.75
CA ASP A 101 -10.24 14.72 -11.65
C ASP A 101 -9.20 15.82 -11.30
N PRO A 102 -9.48 17.11 -11.64
CA PRO A 102 -8.55 18.20 -11.37
C PRO A 102 -8.39 18.50 -9.87
N LEU A 103 -9.25 17.94 -9.01
CA LEU A 103 -9.18 18.13 -7.56
C LEU A 103 -8.36 17.04 -6.87
N TYR A 104 -8.12 15.90 -7.53
CA TYR A 104 -7.35 14.83 -6.94
C TYR A 104 -5.87 15.20 -6.89
N LYS A 105 -5.25 15.01 -5.72
CA LYS A 105 -3.83 15.30 -5.50
C LYS A 105 -3.01 14.02 -5.63
N TRP A 106 -2.39 13.84 -6.78
CA TRP A 106 -1.54 12.68 -7.08
C TRP A 106 -0.19 12.69 -6.36
N ALA A 107 0.25 13.86 -5.89
CA ALA A 107 1.41 14.02 -5.03
C ALA A 107 0.98 14.29 -3.58
N LEU A 108 1.68 13.67 -2.63
CA LEU A 108 1.53 13.97 -1.21
C LEU A 108 2.34 15.23 -0.91
N SER A 109 1.72 16.28 -0.36
CA SER A 109 2.47 17.49 -0.01
C SER A 109 3.43 17.21 1.16
N PRO A 110 4.64 17.79 1.19
CA PRO A 110 5.61 17.56 2.26
C PRO A 110 5.03 17.81 3.66
N LEU A 111 4.25 18.87 3.83
CA LEU A 111 3.58 19.19 5.09
C LEU A 111 2.59 18.10 5.54
N LYS A 112 1.82 17.51 4.61
CA LYS A 112 0.91 16.40 4.93
C LYS A 112 1.67 15.12 5.26
N ALA A 113 2.77 14.85 4.54
CA ALA A 113 3.66 13.73 4.82
C ALA A 113 4.21 13.80 6.25
N LEU A 114 4.66 14.99 6.67
CA LEU A 114 5.17 15.24 8.01
C LEU A 114 4.10 15.11 9.09
N GLN A 115 2.89 15.62 8.85
CA GLN A 115 1.79 15.53 9.81
C GLN A 115 1.37 14.10 10.10
N ARG A 116 1.40 13.21 9.09
CA ARG A 116 1.06 11.79 9.26
C ARG A 116 2.05 11.00 10.12
N GLN A 117 3.29 11.48 10.25
CA GLN A 117 4.36 10.83 11.02
C GLN A 117 4.89 11.70 12.17
N LYS A 118 4.05 12.60 12.71
CA LYS A 118 4.38 13.34 13.93
C LYS A 118 4.29 12.42 15.14
N GLU A 119 5.43 12.15 15.76
CA GLU A 119 5.46 11.60 17.12
C GLU A 119 5.17 12.74 18.09
N THR A 120 4.36 12.45 19.11
CA THR A 120 4.20 13.31 20.28
C THR A 120 5.52 13.29 21.04
N GLU A 121 6.41 14.26 20.81
CA GLU A 121 7.23 14.96 21.81
C GLU A 121 8.33 15.84 21.15
N ASP A 122 8.38 17.07 21.65
CA ASP A 122 9.32 18.19 21.50
C ASP A 122 9.37 19.06 20.22
N ASP A 123 9.13 20.34 20.51
CA ASP A 123 9.16 21.53 19.67
C ASP A 123 10.41 21.63 18.78
N MET A 124 10.15 21.80 17.49
CA MET A 124 10.78 22.88 16.74
C MET A 124 9.74 23.38 15.73
N GLU A 125 9.08 24.50 16.04
CA GLU A 125 8.36 25.30 15.05
C GLU A 125 9.34 25.65 13.93
N THR A 126 9.40 24.78 12.94
CA THR A 126 10.15 25.06 11.75
C THR A 126 9.13 25.65 10.79
N SER A 127 9.14 26.97 10.70
CA SER A 127 8.39 27.72 9.71
C SER A 127 9.00 27.43 8.34
N TRP A 128 8.64 26.28 7.77
CA TRP A 128 8.93 25.98 6.37
C TRP A 128 7.86 26.69 5.55
N GLU A 129 8.28 27.73 4.84
CA GLU A 129 7.50 28.28 3.74
C GLU A 129 7.14 27.13 2.80
N ASP A 130 5.87 27.09 2.40
CA ASP A 130 5.34 26.14 1.43
C ASP A 130 6.13 26.34 0.12
N SER A 131 7.23 25.61 -0.04
CA SER A 131 7.89 25.50 -1.34
C SER A 131 6.84 24.88 -2.23
N GLN A 132 6.22 25.73 -3.06
CA GLN A 132 5.33 25.31 -4.13
C GLN A 132 6.16 24.47 -5.09
N ASP A 133 6.40 23.22 -4.73
CA ASP A 133 6.80 22.21 -5.68
C ASP A 133 5.70 22.20 -6.72
N GLU A 134 6.05 22.59 -7.94
CA GLU A 134 5.12 22.72 -9.06
C GLU A 134 4.38 21.38 -9.20
N TYR A 135 3.09 21.41 -8.87
CA TYR A 135 2.19 20.30 -9.12
C TYR A 135 2.12 20.08 -10.65
N GLU A 136 3.00 19.23 -11.17
CA GLU A 136 2.93 18.74 -12.55
C GLU A 136 1.90 17.61 -12.62
N GLY A 137 0.68 17.84 -12.11
CA GLY A 137 -0.30 16.80 -11.78
C GLY A 137 -0.52 15.71 -12.83
N ASN A 138 -0.46 16.07 -14.11
CA ASN A 138 -0.62 15.13 -15.21
C ASN A 138 0.51 14.07 -15.26
N LYS A 139 1.75 14.44 -14.89
CA LYS A 139 2.89 13.51 -14.88
C LYS A 139 2.86 12.56 -13.70
N ASP A 140 2.50 13.05 -12.51
CA ASP A 140 2.40 12.20 -11.31
C ASP A 140 1.25 11.19 -11.44
N ALA A 141 0.12 11.64 -11.97
CA ALA A 141 -1.01 10.78 -12.30
C ALA A 141 -0.65 9.71 -13.33
N ALA A 142 0.04 10.10 -14.40
CA ALA A 142 0.52 9.14 -15.41
C ALA A 142 1.51 8.12 -14.82
N ARG A 143 2.41 8.56 -13.92
CA ARG A 143 3.36 7.67 -13.23
C ARG A 143 2.63 6.66 -12.34
N ALA A 144 1.65 7.11 -11.58
CA ALA A 144 0.82 6.25 -10.75
C ALA A 144 0.07 5.19 -11.58
N LEU A 145 -0.59 5.59 -12.67
CA LEU A 145 -1.28 4.65 -13.55
C LEU A 145 -0.33 3.64 -14.18
N MET A 146 0.82 4.11 -14.67
CA MET A 146 1.85 3.25 -15.24
C MET A 146 2.32 2.21 -14.22
N ARG A 147 2.50 2.62 -12.95
CA ARG A 147 2.89 1.72 -11.87
C ARG A 147 1.82 0.67 -11.59
N VAL A 148 0.55 1.06 -11.49
CA VAL A 148 -0.56 0.11 -11.29
C VAL A 148 -0.62 -0.90 -12.44
N LYS A 149 -0.46 -0.43 -13.69
CA LYS A 149 -0.41 -1.30 -14.87
C LYS A 149 0.72 -2.30 -14.79
N GLN A 150 1.94 -1.87 -14.42
CA GLN A 150 3.08 -2.77 -14.23
C GLN A 150 2.78 -3.85 -13.18
N LYS A 151 2.19 -3.47 -12.04
CA LYS A 151 1.80 -4.43 -11.00
C LYS A 151 0.79 -5.47 -11.50
N LEU A 152 -0.20 -5.04 -12.28
CA LEU A 152 -1.22 -5.91 -12.90
C LEU A 152 -0.64 -6.80 -14.01
N ASP A 153 0.36 -6.33 -14.75
CA ASP A 153 1.08 -7.15 -15.74
C ASP A 153 2.06 -8.13 -15.07
N GLY A 154 2.31 -7.98 -13.77
CA GLY A 154 3.30 -8.77 -13.03
C GLY A 154 4.73 -8.33 -13.27
N TYR A 155 4.92 -7.10 -13.74
CA TYR A 155 6.22 -6.55 -14.05
C TYR A 155 6.79 -5.78 -12.85
N GLU A 156 7.91 -6.26 -12.33
CA GLU A 156 8.55 -5.72 -11.14
C GLU A 156 10.08 -5.92 -11.25
N ASP A 157 10.87 -4.91 -10.89
CA ASP A 157 12.35 -4.93 -10.96
C ASP A 157 12.95 -5.32 -12.32
N GLY A 158 12.23 -5.03 -13.42
CA GLY A 158 12.70 -5.37 -14.76
C GLY A 158 12.27 -6.75 -15.26
N GLU A 159 11.62 -7.55 -14.42
CA GLU A 159 11.24 -8.94 -14.73
C GLU A 159 9.72 -9.13 -14.72
N MET A 160 9.23 -10.03 -15.57
CA MET A 160 7.84 -10.49 -15.54
C MET A 160 7.71 -11.71 -14.61
N ARG A 161 6.78 -11.64 -13.67
CA ARG A 161 6.49 -12.69 -12.71
C ARG A 161 5.11 -13.31 -12.98
N SER A 162 5.03 -14.63 -12.85
CA SER A 162 3.74 -15.34 -12.80
C SER A 162 2.93 -14.87 -11.58
N VAL A 163 1.64 -15.20 -11.55
CA VAL A 163 0.78 -14.89 -10.39
C VAL A 163 1.38 -15.50 -9.10
N HIS A 164 1.75 -16.78 -9.15
CA HIS A 164 2.37 -17.47 -8.02
C HIS A 164 3.70 -16.82 -7.60
N GLY A 165 4.57 -16.51 -8.57
CA GLY A 165 5.87 -15.88 -8.29
C GLY A 165 5.72 -14.48 -7.70
N GLN A 166 4.76 -13.69 -8.19
CA GLN A 166 4.48 -12.36 -7.64
C GLN A 166 3.93 -12.47 -6.21
N VAL A 167 2.95 -13.35 -5.94
CA VAL A 167 2.42 -13.55 -4.58
C VAL A 167 3.52 -14.02 -3.63
N GLN A 168 4.36 -14.96 -4.05
CA GLN A 168 5.49 -15.42 -3.25
C GLN A 168 6.41 -14.27 -2.84
N GLN A 169 6.82 -13.43 -3.81
CA GLN A 169 7.69 -12.29 -3.54
C GLN A 169 7.01 -11.30 -2.60
N LEU A 170 5.74 -10.98 -2.83
CA LEU A 170 5.01 -10.01 -2.00
C LEU A 170 4.87 -10.47 -0.55
N ILE A 171 4.62 -11.76 -0.33
CA ILE A 171 4.55 -12.32 1.03
C ILE A 171 5.92 -12.23 1.70
N GLN A 172 6.99 -12.61 0.99
CA GLN A 172 8.36 -12.51 1.53
C GLN A 172 8.73 -11.08 1.89
N ASP A 173 8.44 -10.14 1.00
CA ASP A 173 8.68 -8.72 1.18
C ASP A 173 7.88 -8.12 2.34
N ALA A 174 6.65 -8.58 2.56
CA ALA A 174 5.79 -8.09 3.63
C ALA A 174 6.22 -8.56 5.03
N ILE A 175 6.95 -9.67 5.12
CA ILE A 175 7.43 -10.26 6.38
C ILE A 175 8.94 -10.08 6.60
N ASP A 176 9.62 -9.40 5.67
CA ASP A 176 11.07 -9.21 5.70
C ASP A 176 11.50 -8.34 6.90
N PRO A 177 12.27 -8.89 7.87
CA PRO A 177 12.73 -8.14 9.03
C PRO A 177 13.58 -6.91 8.67
N GLU A 178 14.33 -6.95 7.56
CA GLU A 178 15.15 -5.82 7.12
C GLU A 178 14.28 -4.67 6.62
N ARG A 179 13.14 -4.96 5.99
CA ARG A 179 12.18 -3.91 5.59
C ARG A 179 11.39 -3.41 6.78
N LEU A 180 10.95 -4.32 7.65
CA LEU A 180 10.13 -3.99 8.82
C LEU A 180 10.89 -3.13 9.84
N CYS A 181 12.20 -3.30 9.99
CA CYS A 181 12.99 -2.50 10.94
C CYS A 181 13.20 -1.03 10.49
N HIS A 182 12.97 -0.74 9.21
CA HIS A 182 13.02 0.62 8.67
C HIS A 182 11.67 1.34 8.70
N MET A 183 10.60 0.68 9.17
CA MET A 183 9.27 1.26 9.24
C MET A 183 9.18 2.31 10.35
N PHE A 184 8.32 3.30 10.16
CA PHE A 184 8.01 4.31 11.18
C PHE A 184 7.57 3.62 12.49
N PRO A 185 8.06 4.03 13.67
CA PRO A 185 7.71 3.36 14.93
C PRO A 185 6.20 3.26 15.18
N GLY A 186 5.44 4.33 14.88
CA GLY A 186 3.98 4.35 14.99
C GLY A 186 3.25 3.41 14.02
N TRP A 187 3.93 2.84 13.02
CA TRP A 187 3.37 1.80 12.16
C TRP A 187 3.15 0.49 12.94
N GLY A 188 3.96 0.23 13.98
CA GLY A 188 3.85 -0.95 14.83
C GLY A 188 4.18 -2.24 14.08
N ALA A 189 5.46 -2.42 13.75
CA ALA A 189 5.93 -3.62 13.03
C ALA A 189 6.05 -4.87 13.92
N TRP A 190 6.04 -4.69 15.24
CA TRP A 190 6.14 -5.73 16.27
C TRP A 190 5.13 -5.49 17.39
#